data_AF-A0A812ZA66-F1
#
_entry.id   AF-A0A812ZA66-F1
#
_cell.length_a   1.000
_cell.length_b   1.000
_cell.length_c   1.000
_cell.angle_alpha   90.00
_cell.angle_beta   90.00
_cell.angle_gamma   90.00
#
_symmetry.space_group_name_H-M   'P 1'
#
loop_
_entity.id
_entity.type
_entity.pdbx_description
1 polymer ?
#
loop_
_entity_poly.entity_id
_entity_poly.type
_entity_poly.pdbx_seq_one_letter_code
_entity_poly.pdbx_strand_id
1 'polypeptide(L)'
;MNDAWALYAVAGAESVFWLADPLGVHTAMNKGKPTPWGGRIAAATINGGSHALFAYALMKAKMGNTAWANVAAGMAPFLAAVNWGQWVFWWWPYVLGKAAGTREMIEEHIEELKELPRILPGDKTKHLVPDIEHTLLQPLTLMALYQAAQLAPYVQPTGTGKIAFCGVGVLSLLLPVMMLAKSKTPLEERSSQLVLLQILGTLAYFFKSFDKVYTAWRLVTSLPDAEVCLFERSKRLGGRIASIRNLGPHEDLVVEAGAYRFVPVPECEKIGQETKCEWTPLARHLIKDALKLKTALYDPFPGDNSKMEKIVDENGHNAGYATFVETMAKEAEEAGRLHIYMLHEVTSLRRAGSGISLAMKGPDGQKEVEADAVLLNVPQLPLLRLLSASAEVDDIMTPREDLFAPRSYAILKLYVYYEDAWWRNYLNLTAGQFSNMGDDWWNAPYQFPLPLEGRYWDGDFRCDSDGRNCRGFLEAIYGGGDTIIDA
;
A
#
# COMPACT_ATOMS: atom_id res chain seq x y z
N MET A 1 -6.28 -32.63 3.58
CA MET A 1 -7.71 -32.54 3.23
C MET A 1 -8.09 -31.16 2.70
N ASN A 2 -7.52 -30.07 3.25
CA ASN A 2 -7.88 -28.70 2.87
C ASN A 2 -7.66 -28.36 1.38
N ASP A 3 -6.56 -28.82 0.77
CA ASP A 3 -6.24 -28.50 -0.64
C ASP A 3 -7.25 -29.09 -1.64
N ALA A 4 -7.82 -30.26 -1.32
CA ALA A 4 -8.79 -30.90 -2.19
C ALA A 4 -10.15 -30.20 -2.14
N TRP A 5 -10.53 -29.64 -0.98
CA TRP A 5 -11.72 -28.81 -0.85
C TRP A 5 -11.59 -27.49 -1.61
N ALA A 6 -10.39 -26.90 -1.62
CA ALA A 6 -10.11 -25.72 -2.44
C ALA A 6 -10.26 -26.02 -3.94
N LEU A 7 -9.73 -27.16 -4.41
CA LEU A 7 -9.91 -27.60 -5.80
C LEU A 7 -11.39 -27.89 -6.15
N TYR A 8 -12.17 -28.43 -5.21
CA TYR A 8 -13.61 -28.60 -5.40
C TYR A 8 -14.37 -27.28 -5.49
N ALA A 9 -14.00 -26.30 -4.68
CA ALA A 9 -14.61 -24.97 -4.73
C ALA A 9 -14.30 -24.26 -6.06
N VAL A 10 -13.05 -24.36 -6.53
CA VAL A 10 -12.64 -23.83 -7.84
C VAL A 10 -13.38 -24.54 -8.98
N ALA A 11 -13.45 -25.88 -8.94
CA ALA A 11 -14.16 -26.66 -9.94
C ALA A 11 -15.67 -26.35 -9.99
N GLY A 12 -16.29 -26.18 -8.81
CA GLY A 12 -17.69 -25.79 -8.69
C GLY A 12 -17.96 -24.39 -9.22
N ALA A 13 -17.07 -23.43 -8.92
CA ALA A 13 -17.14 -22.09 -9.47
C ALA A 13 -17.05 -22.14 -11.01
N GLU A 14 -15.99 -22.76 -11.56
CA GLU A 14 -15.80 -22.94 -13.00
C GLU A 14 -17.04 -23.52 -13.68
N SER A 15 -17.59 -24.64 -13.18
CA SER A 15 -18.81 -25.22 -13.75
C SER A 15 -20.01 -24.26 -13.74
N VAL A 16 -20.18 -23.47 -12.68
CA VAL A 16 -21.26 -22.48 -12.58
C VAL A 16 -21.04 -21.33 -13.56
N PHE A 17 -19.82 -20.81 -13.68
CA PHE A 17 -19.48 -19.73 -14.62
C PHE A 17 -19.73 -20.16 -16.08
N TRP A 18 -19.31 -21.38 -16.46
CA TRP A 18 -19.54 -21.93 -17.80
C TRP A 18 -21.00 -22.25 -18.13
N LEU A 19 -21.79 -22.71 -17.14
CA LEU A 19 -23.21 -23.04 -17.36
C LEU A 19 -24.11 -21.80 -17.34
N ALA A 20 -23.94 -20.94 -16.35
CA ALA A 20 -24.82 -19.80 -16.10
C ALA A 20 -24.44 -18.57 -16.94
N ASP A 21 -23.19 -18.48 -17.42
CA ASP A 21 -22.65 -17.29 -18.08
C ASP A 21 -23.05 -15.99 -17.33
N PRO A 22 -22.88 -15.92 -15.99
CA PRO A 22 -23.52 -14.91 -15.16
C PRO A 22 -23.04 -13.49 -15.50
N LEU A 23 -21.90 -13.39 -16.17
CA LEU A 23 -21.28 -12.15 -16.58
C LEU A 23 -21.35 -11.92 -18.11
N GLY A 24 -22.01 -12.81 -18.85
CA GLY A 24 -22.25 -12.66 -20.30
C GLY A 24 -21.00 -12.81 -21.19
N VAL A 25 -19.89 -13.36 -20.67
CA VAL A 25 -18.61 -13.57 -21.37
C VAL A 25 -18.82 -14.34 -22.66
N HIS A 26 -19.52 -15.45 -22.57
CA HIS A 26 -19.68 -16.36 -23.70
C HIS A 26 -20.65 -15.78 -24.73
N THR A 27 -21.66 -15.07 -24.24
CA THR A 27 -22.58 -14.31 -25.09
C THR A 27 -21.84 -13.19 -25.82
N ALA A 28 -20.88 -12.52 -25.20
CA ALA A 28 -20.04 -11.50 -25.84
C ALA A 28 -19.13 -12.10 -26.91
N MET A 29 -18.41 -13.18 -26.58
CA MET A 29 -17.52 -13.88 -27.52
C MET A 29 -18.26 -14.48 -28.73
N ASN A 30 -19.52 -14.87 -28.55
CA ASN A 30 -20.36 -15.37 -29.63
C ASN A 30 -21.19 -14.26 -30.29
N LYS A 31 -20.61 -13.05 -30.42
CA LYS A 31 -21.19 -11.88 -31.11
C LYS A 31 -22.61 -11.54 -30.63
N GLY A 32 -22.81 -11.56 -29.32
CA GLY A 32 -24.10 -11.27 -28.68
C GLY A 32 -25.12 -12.42 -28.72
N LYS A 33 -24.79 -13.58 -29.31
CA LYS A 33 -25.66 -14.76 -29.32
C LYS A 33 -25.33 -15.66 -28.13
N PRO A 34 -26.32 -16.20 -27.41
CA PRO A 34 -26.05 -17.13 -26.33
C PRO A 34 -25.37 -18.39 -26.87
N THR A 35 -24.30 -18.84 -26.21
CA THR A 35 -23.68 -20.14 -26.53
C THR A 35 -24.72 -21.25 -26.40
N PRO A 36 -24.85 -22.14 -27.41
CA PRO A 36 -25.78 -23.26 -27.35
C PRO A 36 -25.58 -24.07 -26.07
N TRP A 37 -26.67 -24.53 -25.47
CA TRP A 37 -26.65 -25.26 -24.19
C TRP A 37 -25.69 -26.45 -24.19
N GLY A 38 -25.63 -27.20 -25.30
CA GLY A 38 -24.68 -28.31 -25.46
C GLY A 38 -23.21 -27.88 -25.39
N GLY A 39 -22.88 -26.69 -25.90
CA GLY A 39 -21.53 -26.11 -25.79
C GLY A 39 -21.19 -25.69 -24.37
N ARG A 40 -22.15 -25.11 -23.64
CA ARG A 40 -21.99 -24.76 -22.21
C ARG A 40 -21.75 -25.99 -21.34
N ILE A 41 -22.52 -27.06 -21.56
CA ILE A 41 -22.33 -28.33 -20.86
C ILE A 41 -20.96 -28.92 -21.17
N ALA A 42 -20.56 -28.96 -22.46
CA ALA A 42 -19.27 -29.49 -22.86
C ALA A 42 -18.12 -28.72 -22.18
N ALA A 43 -18.17 -27.40 -22.20
CA ALA A 43 -17.15 -26.56 -21.57
C ALA A 43 -17.13 -26.68 -20.04
N ALA A 44 -18.29 -26.67 -19.38
CA ALA A 44 -18.38 -26.89 -17.94
C ALA A 44 -17.86 -28.27 -17.51
N THR A 45 -18.03 -29.28 -18.36
CA THR A 45 -17.53 -30.65 -18.12
C THR A 45 -16.02 -30.73 -18.32
N ILE A 46 -15.50 -30.10 -19.38
CA ILE A 46 -14.06 -30.09 -19.69
C ILE A 46 -13.29 -29.26 -18.65
N ASN A 47 -13.81 -28.10 -18.26
CA ASN A 47 -13.13 -27.18 -17.35
C ASN A 47 -13.46 -27.52 -15.89
N GLY A 48 -14.71 -27.41 -15.44
CA GLY A 48 -15.04 -27.70 -14.05
C GLY A 48 -15.07 -29.19 -13.70
N GLY A 49 -15.63 -30.04 -14.59
CA GLY A 49 -15.77 -31.47 -14.34
C GLY A 49 -14.44 -32.22 -14.19
N SER A 50 -13.43 -31.87 -15.00
CA SER A 50 -12.10 -32.48 -14.94
C SER A 50 -11.36 -32.12 -13.63
N HIS A 51 -11.47 -30.87 -13.17
CA HIS A 51 -10.91 -30.41 -11.89
C HIS A 51 -11.63 -31.03 -10.69
N ALA A 52 -12.96 -31.18 -10.73
CA ALA A 52 -13.73 -31.84 -9.68
C ALA A 52 -13.36 -33.33 -9.56
N LEU A 53 -13.21 -34.03 -10.69
CA LEU A 53 -12.83 -35.43 -10.71
C LEU A 53 -11.39 -35.63 -10.22
N PHE A 54 -10.47 -34.72 -10.55
CA PHE A 54 -9.10 -34.76 -10.02
C PHE A 54 -9.04 -34.47 -8.52
N ALA A 55 -9.81 -33.49 -8.03
CA ALA A 55 -9.95 -33.21 -6.61
C ALA A 55 -10.50 -34.44 -5.85
N TYR A 56 -11.52 -35.10 -6.42
CA TYR A 56 -12.07 -36.35 -5.88
C TYR A 56 -11.01 -37.45 -5.78
N ALA A 57 -10.28 -37.67 -6.88
CA ALA A 57 -9.23 -38.68 -6.95
C ALA A 57 -8.13 -38.42 -5.91
N LEU A 58 -7.72 -37.16 -5.73
CA LEU A 58 -6.76 -36.76 -4.67
C LEU A 58 -7.30 -37.00 -3.26
N MET A 59 -8.58 -36.73 -2.98
CA MET A 59 -9.16 -37.05 -1.67
C MET A 59 -9.15 -38.54 -1.39
N LYS A 60 -9.58 -39.36 -2.35
CA LYS A 60 -9.60 -40.82 -2.21
C LYS A 60 -8.19 -41.40 -2.10
N ALA A 61 -7.22 -40.86 -2.84
CA ALA A 61 -5.81 -41.22 -2.71
C ALA A 61 -5.27 -40.91 -1.30
N LYS A 62 -5.55 -39.71 -0.75
CA LYS A 62 -5.16 -39.34 0.63
C LYS A 62 -5.82 -40.20 1.71
N MET A 63 -6.95 -40.85 1.41
CA MET A 63 -7.61 -41.83 2.28
C MET A 63 -7.05 -43.26 2.10
N GLY A 64 -5.95 -43.44 1.38
CA GLY A 64 -5.27 -44.72 1.19
C GLY A 64 -5.82 -45.57 0.04
N ASN A 65 -6.70 -45.05 -0.82
CA ASN A 65 -7.21 -45.81 -1.97
C ASN A 65 -6.27 -45.70 -3.17
N THR A 66 -5.46 -46.74 -3.38
CA THR A 66 -4.41 -46.81 -4.41
C THR A 66 -4.94 -46.78 -5.84
N ALA A 67 -6.16 -47.29 -6.09
CA ALA A 67 -6.78 -47.21 -7.42
C ALA A 67 -7.03 -45.74 -7.83
N TRP A 68 -7.48 -44.91 -6.87
CA TRP A 68 -7.70 -43.47 -7.12
C TRP A 68 -6.41 -42.66 -7.17
N ALA A 69 -5.33 -43.12 -6.53
CA ALA A 69 -4.01 -42.53 -6.70
C ALA A 69 -3.51 -42.66 -8.16
N ASN A 70 -3.72 -43.81 -8.79
CA ASN A 70 -3.39 -44.02 -10.20
C ASN A 70 -4.25 -43.18 -11.15
N VAL A 71 -5.55 -43.02 -10.82
CA VAL A 71 -6.44 -42.12 -11.57
C VAL A 71 -5.96 -40.66 -11.46
N ALA A 72 -5.60 -40.19 -10.27
CA ALA A 72 -5.06 -38.84 -10.08
C ALA A 72 -3.75 -38.65 -10.86
N ALA A 73 -2.82 -39.62 -10.77
CA ALA A 73 -1.55 -39.56 -11.49
C ALA A 73 -1.73 -39.54 -13.02
N GLY A 74 -2.71 -40.29 -13.56
CA GLY A 74 -3.03 -40.27 -14.99
C GLY A 74 -3.74 -38.99 -15.44
N MET A 75 -4.53 -38.35 -14.57
CA MET A 75 -5.24 -37.11 -14.87
C MET A 75 -4.37 -35.86 -14.79
N ALA A 76 -3.33 -35.85 -13.96
CA ALA A 76 -2.43 -34.71 -13.81
C ALA A 76 -1.81 -34.21 -15.14
N PRO A 77 -1.23 -35.07 -16.01
CA PRO A 77 -0.70 -34.63 -17.31
C PRO A 77 -1.81 -34.16 -18.28
N PHE A 78 -3.01 -34.74 -18.21
CA PHE A 78 -4.16 -34.29 -19.00
C PHE A 78 -4.59 -32.88 -18.60
N LEU A 79 -4.74 -32.60 -17.30
CA LEU A 79 -5.07 -31.26 -16.80
C LEU A 79 -3.95 -30.25 -17.08
N ALA A 80 -2.69 -30.66 -16.98
CA ALA A 80 -1.56 -29.81 -17.37
C ALA A 80 -1.63 -29.46 -18.86
N ALA A 81 -1.95 -30.42 -19.74
CA ALA A 81 -2.10 -30.19 -21.17
C ALA A 81 -3.30 -29.29 -21.50
N VAL A 82 -4.44 -29.46 -20.82
CA VAL A 82 -5.62 -28.60 -20.98
C VAL A 82 -5.31 -27.17 -20.55
N ASN A 83 -4.70 -27.00 -19.36
CA ASN A 83 -4.32 -25.67 -18.86
C ASN A 83 -3.24 -25.01 -19.71
N TRP A 84 -2.29 -25.79 -20.23
CA TRP A 84 -1.29 -25.31 -21.18
C TRP A 84 -1.94 -24.89 -22.50
N GLY A 85 -2.87 -25.68 -23.03
CA GLY A 85 -3.63 -25.34 -24.23
C GLY A 85 -4.43 -24.05 -24.07
N GLN A 86 -5.08 -23.87 -22.91
CA GLN A 86 -5.73 -22.61 -22.57
C GLN A 86 -4.73 -21.45 -22.47
N TRP A 87 -3.56 -21.67 -21.85
CA TRP A 87 -2.54 -20.64 -21.74
C TRP A 87 -2.00 -20.22 -23.11
N VAL A 88 -1.71 -21.18 -23.98
CA VAL A 88 -1.26 -20.92 -25.34
C VAL A 88 -2.36 -20.25 -26.17
N PHE A 89 -3.61 -20.68 -26.05
CA PHE A 89 -4.70 -20.12 -26.84
C PHE A 89 -5.06 -18.69 -26.41
N TRP A 90 -5.10 -18.43 -25.10
CA TRP A 90 -5.55 -17.14 -24.55
C TRP A 90 -4.43 -16.14 -24.37
N TRP A 91 -3.24 -16.56 -23.92
CA TRP A 91 -2.20 -15.63 -23.47
C TRP A 91 -1.05 -15.45 -24.47
N TRP A 92 -0.77 -16.46 -25.28
CA TRP A 92 0.32 -16.41 -26.26
C TRP A 92 0.21 -15.27 -27.29
N PRO A 93 -1.00 -14.88 -27.77
CA PRO A 93 -1.15 -13.71 -28.63
C PRO A 93 -0.65 -12.40 -27.98
N TYR A 94 -0.76 -12.27 -26.65
CA TYR A 94 -0.29 -11.12 -25.89
C TYR A 94 1.21 -11.14 -25.67
N VAL A 95 1.77 -12.32 -25.37
CA VAL A 95 3.19 -12.48 -25.05
C VAL A 95 4.07 -12.35 -26.30
N LEU A 96 3.63 -12.89 -27.44
CA LEU A 96 4.39 -12.83 -28.69
C LEU A 96 3.98 -11.69 -29.63
N GLY A 97 2.94 -10.92 -29.28
CA GLY A 97 2.42 -9.84 -30.12
C GLY A 97 2.20 -10.27 -31.57
N LYS A 98 2.66 -9.46 -32.53
CA LYS A 98 2.47 -9.66 -33.99
C LYS A 98 3.02 -10.99 -34.55
N ALA A 99 3.80 -11.76 -33.79
CA ALA A 99 4.40 -12.99 -34.28
C ALA A 99 3.48 -14.23 -34.21
N ALA A 100 2.36 -14.18 -33.47
CA ALA A 100 1.54 -15.37 -33.19
C ALA A 100 0.04 -15.26 -33.53
N GLY A 101 -0.44 -14.07 -33.91
CA GLY A 101 -1.86 -13.83 -34.22
C GLY A 101 -2.06 -13.28 -35.63
N THR A 102 -3.20 -13.58 -36.25
CA THR A 102 -3.60 -12.86 -37.47
C THR A 102 -3.75 -11.38 -37.11
N ARG A 103 -3.36 -10.52 -38.04
CA ARG A 103 -3.39 -9.07 -37.86
C ARG A 103 -4.78 -8.58 -37.44
N GLU A 104 -5.85 -9.21 -37.94
CA GLU A 104 -7.22 -8.90 -37.53
C GLU A 104 -7.49 -9.18 -36.04
N MET A 105 -7.01 -10.28 -35.47
CA MET A 105 -7.28 -10.62 -34.05
C MET A 105 -6.56 -9.66 -33.11
N ILE A 106 -5.35 -9.22 -33.48
CA ILE A 106 -4.57 -8.24 -32.71
C ILE A 106 -5.19 -6.85 -32.85
N GLU A 107 -5.66 -6.47 -34.04
CA GLU A 107 -6.33 -5.18 -34.27
C GLU A 107 -7.71 -5.12 -33.58
N GLU A 108 -8.47 -6.23 -33.54
CA GLU A 108 -9.72 -6.36 -32.78
C GLU A 108 -9.48 -6.18 -31.28
N HIS A 109 -8.46 -6.86 -30.72
CA HIS A 109 -8.09 -6.68 -29.30
C HIS A 109 -7.57 -5.28 -28.99
N ILE A 110 -6.78 -4.67 -29.87
CA ILE A 110 -6.28 -3.31 -29.68
C ILE A 110 -7.43 -2.30 -29.71
N GLU A 111 -8.44 -2.48 -30.57
CA GLU A 111 -9.63 -1.62 -30.57
C GLU A 111 -10.51 -1.85 -29.34
N GLU A 112 -10.66 -3.09 -28.86
CA GLU A 112 -11.36 -3.38 -27.60
C GLU A 112 -10.66 -2.74 -26.39
N LEU A 113 -9.31 -2.70 -26.40
CA LEU A 113 -8.52 -2.05 -25.35
C LEU A 113 -8.53 -0.52 -25.41
N LYS A 114 -8.69 0.08 -26.60
CA LYS A 114 -8.81 1.54 -26.76
C LYS A 114 -10.12 2.11 -26.22
N GLU A 115 -11.17 1.29 -26.13
CA GLU A 115 -12.46 1.69 -25.58
C GLU A 115 -12.52 1.63 -24.03
N LEU A 116 -11.49 1.08 -23.34
CA LEU A 116 -11.43 1.01 -21.86
C LEU A 116 -11.67 2.35 -21.14
N PRO A 117 -11.13 3.50 -21.58
CA PRO A 117 -11.34 4.78 -20.88
C PRO A 117 -12.74 5.35 -21.07
N ARG A 118 -13.57 4.80 -21.97
CA ARG A 118 -14.93 5.28 -22.28
C ARG A 118 -16.05 4.53 -21.54
N ILE A 119 -15.75 3.49 -20.77
CA ILE A 119 -16.75 2.53 -20.25
C ILE A 119 -17.15 2.76 -18.78
N LEU A 120 -16.94 3.94 -18.21
CA LEU A 120 -17.64 4.34 -16.97
C LEU A 120 -17.96 5.85 -17.05
N PRO A 121 -19.23 6.29 -17.20
CA PRO A 121 -20.49 5.68 -16.75
C PRO A 121 -21.53 5.42 -17.87
N GLY A 122 -22.25 4.29 -17.82
CA GLY A 122 -23.46 4.06 -18.63
C GLY A 122 -23.64 2.62 -19.14
N ASP A 123 -24.54 1.88 -18.51
CA ASP A 123 -25.40 0.75 -18.96
C ASP A 123 -24.98 -0.26 -20.06
N LYS A 124 -23.70 -0.44 -20.41
CA LYS A 124 -23.25 -1.50 -21.33
C LYS A 124 -21.97 -2.20 -20.87
N THR A 125 -22.05 -2.94 -19.76
CA THR A 125 -20.97 -3.79 -19.22
C THR A 125 -20.91 -5.17 -19.91
N LYS A 126 -20.57 -5.24 -21.20
CA LYS A 126 -20.51 -6.54 -21.93
C LYS A 126 -19.11 -7.01 -22.35
N HIS A 127 -18.04 -6.27 -22.08
CA HIS A 127 -16.72 -6.60 -22.65
C HIS A 127 -15.55 -6.62 -21.65
N LEU A 128 -15.78 -6.51 -20.34
CA LEU A 128 -14.69 -6.47 -19.34
C LEU A 128 -14.32 -7.82 -18.71
N VAL A 129 -14.90 -8.92 -19.18
CA VAL A 129 -15.01 -10.14 -18.38
C VAL A 129 -14.11 -11.32 -18.79
N PRO A 130 -13.65 -11.50 -20.05
CA PRO A 130 -12.70 -12.58 -20.36
C PRO A 130 -11.45 -12.56 -19.48
N ASP A 131 -11.03 -11.36 -19.03
CA ASP A 131 -9.81 -11.17 -18.26
C ASP A 131 -9.92 -11.65 -16.80
N ILE A 132 -11.07 -11.56 -16.13
CA ILE A 132 -11.15 -11.91 -14.70
C ILE A 132 -11.09 -13.42 -14.49
N GLU A 133 -11.82 -14.18 -15.32
CA GLU A 133 -11.86 -15.64 -15.20
C GLU A 133 -10.50 -16.26 -15.50
N HIS A 134 -9.77 -15.75 -16.50
CA HIS A 134 -8.50 -16.36 -16.93
C HIS A 134 -7.27 -15.79 -16.21
N THR A 135 -7.32 -14.55 -15.69
CA THR A 135 -6.18 -13.95 -14.97
C THR A 135 -6.11 -14.38 -13.50
N LEU A 136 -7.24 -14.75 -12.86
CA LEU A 136 -7.26 -15.09 -11.43
C LEU A 136 -7.43 -16.59 -11.15
N LEU A 137 -8.30 -17.31 -11.87
CA LEU A 137 -8.55 -18.73 -11.58
C LEU A 137 -7.44 -19.64 -12.13
N GLN A 138 -6.79 -19.25 -13.22
CA GLN A 138 -5.75 -20.05 -13.86
C GLN A 138 -4.44 -20.11 -13.04
N PRO A 139 -3.91 -19.00 -12.48
CA PRO A 139 -2.75 -19.07 -11.58
C PRO A 139 -3.03 -19.87 -10.31
N LEU A 140 -4.25 -19.78 -9.76
CA LEU A 140 -4.67 -20.58 -8.60
C LEU A 140 -4.73 -22.08 -8.93
N THR A 141 -5.17 -22.42 -10.14
CA THR A 141 -5.22 -23.80 -10.64
C THR A 141 -3.82 -24.36 -10.88
N LEU A 142 -2.91 -23.59 -11.49
CA LEU A 142 -1.52 -23.96 -11.67
C LEU A 142 -0.79 -24.12 -10.33
N MET A 143 -1.07 -23.27 -9.35
CA MET A 143 -0.52 -23.37 -8.00
C MET A 143 -1.02 -24.64 -7.28
N ALA A 144 -2.30 -24.97 -7.42
CA ALA A 144 -2.86 -26.20 -6.85
C ALA A 144 -2.31 -27.47 -7.52
N LEU A 145 -2.11 -27.46 -8.85
CA LEU A 145 -1.46 -28.55 -9.58
C LEU A 145 0.02 -28.71 -9.21
N TYR A 146 0.74 -27.60 -9.03
CA TYR A 146 2.13 -27.61 -8.57
C TYR A 146 2.24 -28.21 -7.16
N GLN A 147 1.39 -27.78 -6.23
CA GLN A 147 1.34 -28.36 -4.89
C GLN A 147 0.96 -29.84 -4.90
N ALA A 148 0.04 -30.27 -5.77
CA ALA A 148 -0.30 -31.67 -5.96
C ALA A 148 0.87 -32.49 -6.52
N ALA A 149 1.65 -31.93 -7.46
CA ALA A 149 2.83 -32.56 -8.03
C ALA A 149 3.97 -32.71 -7.01
N GLN A 150 4.14 -31.73 -6.10
CA GLN A 150 5.11 -31.81 -4.98
C GLN A 150 4.75 -32.90 -3.95
N LEU A 151 3.49 -33.33 -3.90
CA LEU A 151 3.04 -34.43 -3.04
C LEU A 151 3.19 -35.81 -3.69
N ALA A 152 3.42 -35.88 -5.01
CA ALA A 152 3.56 -37.14 -5.74
C ALA A 152 4.75 -38.02 -5.31
N PRO A 153 5.93 -37.50 -4.89
CA PRO A 153 7.04 -38.32 -4.39
C PRO A 153 6.74 -39.07 -3.09
N TYR A 154 5.72 -38.64 -2.35
CA TYR A 154 5.33 -39.22 -1.06
C TYR A 154 4.27 -40.33 -1.18
N VAL A 155 3.80 -40.61 -2.39
CA VAL A 155 2.95 -41.76 -2.71
C VAL A 155 3.82 -42.73 -3.49
N GLN A 156 4.48 -43.68 -2.81
CA GLN A 156 5.26 -44.70 -3.52
C GLN A 156 4.33 -45.69 -4.22
N PRO A 157 4.43 -45.86 -5.55
CA PRO A 157 4.14 -47.15 -6.16
C PRO A 157 5.39 -48.01 -5.98
N THR A 158 5.23 -49.18 -5.37
CA THR A 158 6.22 -50.26 -5.46
C THR A 158 6.42 -50.60 -6.95
N GLY A 159 7.50 -50.11 -7.56
CA GLY A 159 7.86 -50.49 -8.93
C GLY A 159 8.69 -49.46 -9.68
N THR A 160 9.92 -49.85 -9.98
CA THR A 160 10.98 -49.18 -10.75
C THR A 160 10.56 -48.34 -11.96
N GLY A 161 11.03 -47.10 -12.03
CA GLY A 161 11.12 -46.30 -13.27
C GLY A 161 11.67 -44.89 -13.02
N LYS A 162 12.84 -44.56 -13.59
CA LYS A 162 13.44 -43.21 -13.58
C LYS A 162 12.72 -42.30 -14.58
N ILE A 163 12.36 -41.09 -14.17
CA ILE A 163 12.06 -39.97 -15.09
C ILE A 163 12.77 -38.72 -14.56
N ALA A 164 13.55 -38.07 -15.43
CA ALA A 164 14.18 -36.77 -15.20
C ALA A 164 13.32 -35.67 -15.81
N PHE A 165 13.20 -34.53 -15.13
CA PHE A 165 12.69 -33.29 -15.72
C PHE A 165 13.72 -32.17 -15.50
N CYS A 166 14.27 -31.67 -16.60
CA CYS A 166 14.91 -30.36 -16.70
C CYS A 166 13.86 -29.36 -17.20
N GLY A 167 13.80 -28.16 -16.61
CA GLY A 167 12.97 -27.08 -17.15
C GLY A 167 12.85 -25.86 -16.24
N VAL A 168 13.78 -24.92 -16.43
CA VAL A 168 13.68 -23.45 -16.33
C VAL A 168 12.87 -22.87 -15.16
N GLY A 169 13.59 -22.35 -14.16
CA GLY A 169 13.03 -21.53 -13.09
C GLY A 169 12.70 -20.12 -13.55
N VAL A 170 11.44 -19.73 -13.42
CA VAL A 170 11.01 -18.33 -13.31
C VAL A 170 10.57 -18.12 -11.87
N LEU A 171 11.30 -17.25 -11.19
CA LEU A 171 11.12 -16.86 -9.79
C LEU A 171 9.89 -15.94 -9.70
N SER A 172 8.93 -16.23 -8.82
CA SER A 172 7.95 -15.24 -8.37
C SER A 172 7.63 -15.46 -6.90
N LEU A 173 8.01 -14.43 -6.14
CA LEU A 173 7.95 -14.28 -4.69
C LEU A 173 6.51 -14.11 -4.17
N LEU A 174 6.16 -15.02 -3.26
CA LEU A 174 5.60 -14.80 -1.92
C LEU A 174 4.27 -14.05 -1.69
N LEU A 175 3.27 -14.85 -1.29
CA LEU A 175 2.43 -14.62 -0.09
C LEU A 175 3.31 -14.71 1.18
N PRO A 176 3.08 -13.86 2.20
CA PRO A 176 2.54 -14.39 3.45
C PRO A 176 1.61 -13.41 4.20
N VAL A 177 0.28 -13.68 4.23
CA VAL A 177 -0.65 -13.06 5.21
C VAL A 177 -1.64 -14.05 5.85
N MET A 178 -1.70 -15.34 5.46
CA MET A 178 -2.78 -16.22 5.97
C MET A 178 -2.38 -17.52 6.67
N MET A 179 -1.28 -17.55 7.43
CA MET A 179 -1.05 -18.64 8.39
C MET A 179 -0.45 -18.18 9.71
N LEU A 180 -1.28 -17.58 10.56
CA LEU A 180 -1.10 -17.59 12.01
C LEU A 180 -2.48 -17.56 12.67
N ALA A 181 -3.19 -18.69 12.64
CA ALA A 181 -4.24 -18.98 13.61
C ALA A 181 -4.38 -20.49 13.79
N LYS A 182 -4.17 -20.92 15.04
CA LYS A 182 -4.34 -22.27 15.61
C LYS A 182 -3.19 -23.26 15.39
N SER A 183 -2.17 -23.10 16.24
CA SER A 183 -1.48 -24.23 16.83
C SER A 183 -1.77 -24.22 18.34
N LYS A 184 -2.43 -25.26 18.85
CA LYS A 184 -2.52 -25.55 20.28
C LYS A 184 -1.48 -26.62 20.60
N THR A 185 -0.33 -26.24 21.14
CA THR A 185 0.52 -27.06 22.03
C THR A 185 1.64 -26.18 22.62
N PRO A 186 2.08 -26.43 23.86
CA PRO A 186 2.95 -25.52 24.60
C PRO A 186 4.42 -25.79 24.29
N LEU A 187 5.18 -24.73 23.97
CA LEU A 187 6.63 -24.76 23.92
C LEU A 187 7.16 -23.42 24.48
N GLU A 188 7.76 -23.57 25.66
CA GLU A 188 8.76 -22.79 26.39
C GLU A 188 9.03 -21.32 26.05
N GLU A 189 9.03 -20.54 27.14
CA GLU A 189 9.58 -19.20 27.35
C GLU A 189 10.75 -18.80 26.42
N ARG A 190 10.50 -17.83 25.54
CA ARG A 190 11.46 -16.75 25.25
C ARG A 190 10.70 -15.46 24.92
N SER A 191 10.93 -14.42 25.72
CA SER A 191 10.57 -13.02 25.46
C SER A 191 11.23 -12.55 24.15
N SER A 192 10.45 -12.11 23.16
CA SER A 192 10.93 -11.68 21.85
C SER A 192 10.89 -10.15 21.70
N GLN A 193 12.02 -9.55 21.34
CA GLN A 193 12.16 -8.11 21.08
C GLN A 193 12.22 -7.85 19.57
N LEU A 194 11.26 -7.09 19.05
CA LEU A 194 11.02 -6.86 17.62
C LEU A 194 11.15 -5.36 17.29
N VAL A 195 12.07 -4.98 16.39
CA VAL A 195 12.24 -3.59 15.91
C VAL A 195 11.70 -3.47 14.48
N LEU A 196 10.83 -2.48 14.20
CA LEU A 196 10.10 -2.37 12.92
C LEU A 196 10.49 -1.15 12.03
N LEU A 197 10.38 -1.33 10.69
CA LEU A 197 9.98 -0.54 9.47
C LEU A 197 10.01 -1.09 7.96
N GLN A 198 8.93 -0.89 7.18
CA GLN A 198 8.44 -1.80 6.11
C GLN A 198 8.75 -1.30 4.69
N ILE A 199 9.01 -2.22 3.77
CA ILE A 199 8.98 -2.00 2.31
C ILE A 199 7.70 -2.60 1.75
N LEU A 200 6.81 -1.78 1.22
CA LEU A 200 5.88 -2.19 0.16
C LEU A 200 5.73 -1.06 -0.86
N GLY A 201 6.12 -1.37 -2.10
CA GLY A 201 5.95 -0.52 -3.26
C GLY A 201 4.50 -0.57 -3.78
N THR A 202 4.15 0.51 -4.47
CA THR A 202 2.98 0.67 -5.36
C THR A 202 1.65 1.05 -4.69
N LEU A 203 1.65 2.05 -3.79
CA LEU A 203 0.53 3.01 -3.56
C LEU A 203 0.92 4.12 -2.56
N ALA A 204 2.13 4.67 -2.67
CA ALA A 204 2.68 5.59 -1.67
C ALA A 204 2.99 6.98 -2.26
N TYR A 205 1.95 7.80 -2.45
CA TYR A 205 2.12 9.22 -2.76
C TYR A 205 2.02 10.15 -1.53
N PHE A 206 1.71 9.66 -0.32
CA PHE A 206 1.56 10.53 0.86
C PHE A 206 2.11 10.01 2.21
N PHE A 207 2.70 8.81 2.27
CA PHE A 207 3.01 8.12 3.54
C PHE A 207 4.51 7.96 3.80
N LYS A 208 5.14 8.96 4.42
CA LYS A 208 6.59 8.88 4.71
C LYS A 208 7.01 9.54 6.03
N SER A 209 6.11 9.74 6.99
CA SER A 209 6.39 10.54 8.20
C SER A 209 5.96 9.89 9.52
N PHE A 210 4.79 9.25 9.57
CA PHE A 210 4.25 8.65 10.80
C PHE A 210 4.37 7.12 10.84
N ASP A 211 4.76 6.47 9.74
CA ASP A 211 4.56 5.03 9.61
C ASP A 211 5.39 4.21 10.61
N LYS A 212 6.49 4.76 11.17
CA LYS A 212 7.21 4.08 12.26
C LYS A 212 6.42 4.00 13.56
N VAL A 213 5.74 5.09 13.92
CA VAL A 213 4.92 5.13 15.14
C VAL A 213 3.66 4.31 14.91
N TYR A 214 3.01 4.42 13.74
CA TYR A 214 1.88 3.57 13.37
C TYR A 214 2.25 2.09 13.45
N THR A 215 3.39 1.72 12.87
CA THR A 215 3.85 0.34 12.86
C THR A 215 4.13 -0.17 14.27
N ALA A 216 4.86 0.60 15.09
CA ALA A 216 5.08 0.27 16.51
C ALA A 216 3.76 0.10 17.27
N TRP A 217 2.83 1.06 17.10
CA TRP A 217 1.50 1.01 17.69
C TRP A 217 0.72 -0.23 17.25
N ARG A 218 0.77 -0.60 15.97
CA ARG A 218 0.11 -1.82 15.45
C ARG A 218 0.70 -3.10 16.05
N LEU A 219 2.01 -3.20 16.19
CA LEU A 219 2.63 -4.36 16.82
C LEU A 219 2.22 -4.48 18.27
N VAL A 220 2.35 -3.40 19.02
CA VAL A 220 2.01 -3.39 20.45
C VAL A 220 0.53 -3.73 20.62
N THR A 221 -0.37 -3.16 19.82
CA THR A 221 -1.81 -3.41 19.94
C THR A 221 -2.27 -4.76 19.38
N SER A 222 -1.55 -5.36 18.43
CA SER A 222 -1.98 -6.60 17.75
C SER A 222 -1.21 -7.85 18.19
N LEU A 223 0.00 -7.69 18.74
CA LEU A 223 0.87 -8.76 19.19
C LEU A 223 1.18 -8.55 20.68
N PRO A 224 0.55 -9.31 21.60
CA PRO A 224 0.67 -9.08 23.04
C PRO A 224 2.09 -9.28 23.57
N ASP A 225 2.89 -10.12 22.92
CA ASP A 225 4.24 -10.50 23.36
C ASP A 225 5.36 -9.73 22.66
N ALA A 226 5.01 -8.80 21.75
CA ALA A 226 6.02 -7.99 21.07
C ALA A 226 6.52 -6.86 21.99
N GLU A 227 7.83 -6.85 22.24
CA GLU A 227 8.55 -5.71 22.82
C GLU A 227 9.24 -4.93 21.69
N VAL A 228 9.02 -3.61 21.63
CA VAL A 228 9.39 -2.78 20.48
C VAL A 228 10.28 -1.63 20.92
N CYS A 229 11.45 -1.52 20.31
CA CYS A 229 12.33 -0.35 20.45
C CYS A 229 12.20 0.55 19.21
N LEU A 230 11.93 1.84 19.40
CA LEU A 230 11.85 2.84 18.34
C LEU A 230 12.97 3.85 18.51
N PHE A 231 13.83 3.97 17.50
CA PHE A 231 14.92 4.95 17.47
C PHE A 231 14.59 6.13 16.54
N GLU A 232 14.86 7.34 17.00
CA GLU A 232 14.68 8.57 16.23
C GLU A 232 15.87 9.50 16.44
N ARG A 233 16.49 9.93 15.34
CA ARG A 233 17.63 10.87 15.37
C ARG A 233 17.25 12.26 15.85
N SER A 234 15.98 12.64 15.71
CA SER A 234 15.47 13.97 16.03
C SER A 234 14.98 14.05 17.49
N LYS A 235 14.68 15.28 17.93
CA LYS A 235 14.10 15.55 19.26
C LYS A 235 12.57 15.37 19.31
N ARG A 236 11.93 15.02 18.19
CA ARG A 236 10.46 14.88 18.08
C ARG A 236 10.04 13.70 17.21
N LEU A 237 8.86 13.18 17.47
CA LEU A 237 8.23 12.19 16.59
C LEU A 237 7.57 12.87 15.37
N GLY A 238 7.18 12.06 14.39
CA GLY A 238 6.39 12.50 13.23
C GLY A 238 7.18 12.86 11.97
N GLY A 239 8.51 12.99 12.02
CA GLY A 239 9.32 13.26 10.83
C GLY A 239 8.86 14.50 10.06
N ARG A 240 8.32 14.33 8.85
CA ARG A 240 7.72 15.41 8.04
C ARG A 240 6.28 15.82 8.42
N ILE A 241 5.67 15.19 9.43
CA ILE A 241 4.55 15.76 10.16
C ILE A 241 5.17 16.55 11.31
N ALA A 242 4.95 17.86 11.33
CA ALA A 242 5.67 18.77 12.20
C ALA A 242 4.77 19.94 12.62
N SER A 243 4.13 19.79 13.76
CA SER A 243 3.35 20.87 14.39
C SER A 243 4.22 21.57 15.42
N ILE A 244 4.38 22.87 15.27
CA ILE A 244 5.09 23.74 16.20
C ILE A 244 4.03 24.44 17.04
N ARG A 245 3.91 24.03 18.30
CA ARG A 245 2.92 24.55 19.24
C ARG A 245 3.52 25.61 20.15
N ASN A 246 2.66 26.25 20.94
CA ASN A 246 3.02 27.25 21.94
C ASN A 246 3.75 28.44 21.30
N LEU A 247 3.29 28.87 20.13
CA LEU A 247 3.85 30.00 19.41
C LEU A 247 3.11 31.30 19.73
N GLY A 248 3.79 32.42 19.43
CA GLY A 248 3.29 33.78 19.69
C GLY A 248 3.48 34.22 21.15
N PRO A 249 3.25 35.51 21.45
CA PRO A 249 3.40 36.06 22.80
C PRO A 249 2.53 35.42 23.87
N HIS A 250 1.43 34.77 23.47
CA HIS A 250 0.48 34.10 24.35
C HIS A 250 0.66 32.58 24.41
N GLU A 251 1.63 32.04 23.67
CA GLU A 251 1.93 30.59 23.64
C GLU A 251 0.70 29.71 23.31
N ASP A 252 -0.20 30.21 22.46
CA ASP A 252 -1.50 29.57 22.19
C ASP A 252 -1.76 29.29 20.71
N LEU A 253 -0.76 29.51 19.84
CA LEU A 253 -0.85 29.29 18.39
C LEU A 253 -0.07 28.05 17.95
N VAL A 254 -0.53 27.42 16.86
CA VAL A 254 0.10 26.26 16.25
C VAL A 254 0.40 26.49 14.77
N VAL A 255 1.63 26.17 14.34
CA VAL A 255 2.04 26.24 12.93
C VAL A 255 2.42 24.85 12.43
N GLU A 256 2.03 24.54 11.20
CA GLU A 256 2.33 23.26 10.56
C GLU A 256 3.47 23.38 9.56
N ALA A 257 4.70 23.16 10.04
CA ALA A 257 5.89 23.18 9.21
C ALA A 257 5.97 21.99 8.23
N GLY A 258 5.12 20.97 8.42
CA GLY A 258 5.07 19.75 7.63
C GLY A 258 3.70 19.50 7.01
N ALA A 259 3.30 18.23 6.95
CA ALA A 259 1.93 17.84 6.63
C ALA A 259 0.94 18.36 7.71
N TYR A 260 -0.25 18.75 7.28
CA TYR A 260 -1.15 19.61 8.08
C TYR A 260 -2.65 19.30 7.94
N ARG A 261 -3.03 18.37 7.06
CA ARG A 261 -4.42 18.03 6.75
C ARG A 261 -4.51 16.63 6.16
N PHE A 262 -5.72 16.09 6.15
CA PHE A 262 -6.05 14.81 5.53
C PHE A 262 -7.35 14.88 4.74
N VAL A 263 -7.53 13.95 3.82
CA VAL A 263 -8.67 13.83 2.91
C VAL A 263 -9.52 12.63 3.35
N PRO A 264 -10.60 12.84 4.14
CA PRO A 264 -11.39 11.78 4.77
C PRO A 264 -12.26 11.00 3.77
N VAL A 265 -12.70 11.67 2.71
CA VAL A 265 -13.54 11.12 1.65
C VAL A 265 -12.85 11.34 0.30
N PRO A 266 -12.94 10.41 -0.66
CA PRO A 266 -12.32 10.62 -1.97
C PRO A 266 -12.77 11.92 -2.61
N GLU A 267 -11.81 12.75 -3.00
CA GLU A 267 -12.04 14.00 -3.73
C GLU A 267 -11.41 13.88 -5.11
N CYS A 268 -12.22 13.95 -6.16
CA CYS A 268 -11.73 13.82 -7.52
C CYS A 268 -11.99 15.11 -8.29
N GLU A 269 -10.95 15.66 -8.87
CA GLU A 269 -10.99 16.85 -9.72
C GLU A 269 -10.58 16.48 -11.16
N LYS A 270 -11.24 17.08 -12.14
CA LYS A 270 -10.84 16.94 -13.54
C LYS A 270 -9.82 18.03 -13.88
N ILE A 271 -8.59 17.61 -14.15
CA ILE A 271 -7.50 18.49 -14.60
C ILE A 271 -7.26 18.18 -16.08
N GLY A 272 -7.85 18.99 -16.95
CA GLY A 272 -7.85 18.75 -18.40
C GLY A 272 -8.60 17.46 -18.76
N GLN A 273 -7.88 16.46 -19.29
CA GLN A 273 -8.44 15.15 -19.61
C GLN A 273 -8.23 14.10 -18.50
N GLU A 274 -7.45 14.44 -17.47
CA GLU A 274 -7.16 13.53 -16.37
C GLU A 274 -8.11 13.77 -15.20
N THR A 275 -8.41 12.71 -14.44
CA THR A 275 -9.11 12.82 -13.15
C THR A 275 -8.11 12.54 -12.05
N LYS A 276 -7.79 13.55 -11.26
CA LYS A 276 -6.92 13.43 -10.10
C LYS A 276 -7.79 13.22 -8.88
N CYS A 277 -7.62 12.09 -8.20
CA CYS A 277 -8.31 11.81 -6.95
C CYS A 277 -7.35 11.87 -5.76
N GLU A 278 -7.74 12.58 -4.72
CA GLU A 278 -7.05 12.63 -3.43
C GLU A 278 -7.88 11.87 -2.39
N TRP A 279 -7.22 10.97 -1.66
CA TRP A 279 -7.85 10.21 -0.58
C TRP A 279 -6.81 9.68 0.40
N THR A 280 -7.05 9.84 1.70
CA THR A 280 -6.15 9.39 2.76
C THR A 280 -6.84 8.43 3.74
N PRO A 281 -7.23 7.22 3.28
CA PRO A 281 -8.04 6.30 4.08
C PRO A 281 -7.40 5.90 5.40
N LEU A 282 -6.08 5.69 5.39
CA LEU A 282 -5.33 5.33 6.60
C LEU A 282 -5.35 6.46 7.63
N ALA A 283 -5.05 7.70 7.22
CA ALA A 283 -5.09 8.86 8.10
C ALA A 283 -6.50 9.07 8.66
N ARG A 284 -7.53 8.97 7.82
CA ARG A 284 -8.93 9.03 8.23
C ARG A 284 -9.27 7.97 9.27
N HIS A 285 -8.91 6.72 9.03
CA HIS A 285 -9.17 5.63 9.97
C HIS A 285 -8.46 5.86 11.31
N LEU A 286 -7.18 6.21 11.28
CA LEU A 286 -6.40 6.48 12.48
C LEU A 286 -6.97 7.64 13.29
N ILE A 287 -7.18 8.78 12.65
CA ILE A 287 -7.61 10.01 13.31
C ILE A 287 -9.06 9.87 13.82
N LYS A 288 -10.00 9.42 12.99
CA LYS A 288 -11.43 9.48 13.30
C LYS A 288 -11.97 8.21 13.96
N ASP A 289 -11.50 7.02 13.56
CA ASP A 289 -12.07 5.77 14.05
C ASP A 289 -11.27 5.18 15.22
N ALA A 290 -9.94 5.10 15.08
CA ALA A 290 -9.07 4.46 16.06
C ALA A 290 -8.82 5.37 17.27
N LEU A 291 -8.30 6.57 17.02
CA LEU A 291 -7.91 7.52 18.07
C LEU A 291 -9.05 8.48 18.46
N LYS A 292 -10.10 8.56 17.64
CA LYS A 292 -11.31 9.38 17.87
C LYS A 292 -10.98 10.85 18.17
N LEU A 293 -9.98 11.39 17.49
CA LEU A 293 -9.57 12.79 17.63
C LEU A 293 -10.62 13.71 16.99
N LYS A 294 -10.81 14.88 17.59
CA LYS A 294 -11.68 15.92 17.03
C LYS A 294 -11.07 16.49 15.76
N THR A 295 -11.92 16.71 14.77
CA THR A 295 -11.52 17.29 13.48
C THR A 295 -12.48 18.40 13.07
N ALA A 296 -11.98 19.31 12.25
CA ALA A 296 -12.75 20.37 11.62
C ALA A 296 -12.35 20.47 10.15
N LEU A 297 -13.19 21.12 9.34
CA LEU A 297 -12.81 21.47 7.98
C LEU A 297 -11.53 22.31 8.01
N TYR A 298 -10.58 21.92 7.16
CA TYR A 298 -9.33 22.64 7.03
C TYR A 298 -9.57 24.00 6.34
N ASP A 299 -10.34 24.00 5.25
CA ASP A 299 -10.86 25.20 4.61
C ASP A 299 -12.36 25.34 4.95
N PRO A 300 -12.78 26.38 5.68
CA PRO A 300 -14.18 26.55 6.06
C PRO A 300 -15.09 26.97 4.90
N PHE A 301 -14.56 27.30 3.72
CA PHE A 301 -15.35 27.71 2.57
C PHE A 301 -15.58 26.57 1.57
N PRO A 302 -16.75 26.55 0.89
CA PRO A 302 -16.99 25.63 -0.21
C PRO A 302 -16.04 25.93 -1.38
N GLY A 303 -15.30 24.91 -1.83
CA GLY A 303 -14.25 25.00 -2.85
C GLY A 303 -13.41 23.70 -2.94
N ASP A 304 -12.31 23.72 -3.69
CA ASP A 304 -11.52 22.52 -4.01
C ASP A 304 -10.84 21.84 -2.81
N ASN A 305 -10.76 22.53 -1.66
CA ASN A 305 -10.21 21.97 -0.42
C ASN A 305 -11.28 21.75 0.68
N SER A 306 -12.55 21.95 0.34
CA SER A 306 -13.65 22.06 1.33
C SER A 306 -14.00 20.77 2.07
N LYS A 307 -13.47 19.60 1.65
CA LYS A 307 -13.66 18.34 2.38
C LYS A 307 -12.41 17.84 3.07
N MET A 308 -11.28 18.56 2.96
CA MET A 308 -10.09 18.24 3.73
C MET A 308 -10.31 18.62 5.19
N GLU A 309 -9.78 17.83 6.10
CA GLU A 309 -9.91 18.02 7.54
C GLU A 309 -8.56 18.24 8.22
N LYS A 310 -8.57 18.99 9.33
CA LYS A 310 -7.45 19.16 10.26
C LYS A 310 -7.86 18.71 11.66
N ILE A 311 -6.87 18.45 12.53
CA ILE A 311 -7.11 18.04 13.92
C ILE A 311 -7.28 19.29 14.78
N VAL A 312 -8.31 19.29 15.63
CA VAL A 312 -8.63 20.41 16.52
C VAL A 312 -8.75 19.96 17.97
N ASP A 313 -8.59 20.90 18.90
CA ASP A 313 -8.77 20.68 20.33
C ASP A 313 -10.26 20.70 20.72
N GLU A 314 -10.53 20.64 22.02
CA GLU A 314 -11.89 20.68 22.57
C GLU A 314 -12.65 21.98 22.24
N ASN A 315 -11.92 23.08 22.02
CA ASN A 315 -12.43 24.41 21.70
C ASN A 315 -12.52 24.67 20.18
N GLY A 316 -12.10 23.71 19.35
CA GLY A 316 -12.06 23.87 17.90
C GLY A 316 -10.81 24.60 17.39
N HIS A 317 -9.81 24.86 18.24
CA HIS A 317 -8.53 25.43 17.84
C HIS A 317 -7.64 24.39 17.20
N ASN A 318 -6.68 24.80 16.36
CA ASN A 318 -5.74 23.86 15.76
C ASN A 318 -4.94 23.12 16.84
N ALA A 319 -5.09 21.79 16.92
CA ALA A 319 -4.35 20.97 17.90
C ALA A 319 -2.97 20.57 17.39
N GLY A 320 -2.67 20.79 16.11
CA GLY A 320 -1.49 20.27 15.46
C GLY A 320 -1.74 18.91 14.81
N TYR A 321 -1.38 18.74 13.55
CA TYR A 321 -1.47 17.49 12.82
C TYR A 321 -0.54 16.40 13.38
N ALA A 322 0.51 16.75 14.13
CA ALA A 322 1.34 15.80 14.87
C ALA A 322 0.58 15.08 16.01
N THR A 323 -0.57 15.59 16.44
CA THR A 323 -1.35 15.05 17.58
C THR A 323 -1.66 13.57 17.41
N PHE A 324 -2.03 13.10 16.22
CA PHE A 324 -2.35 11.68 16.04
C PHE A 324 -1.11 10.79 16.14
N VAL A 325 0.06 11.29 15.75
CA VAL A 325 1.33 10.57 15.90
C VAL A 325 1.68 10.46 17.38
N GLU A 326 1.58 11.56 18.11
CA GLU A 326 1.86 11.61 19.54
C GLU A 326 0.88 10.73 20.34
N THR A 327 -0.40 10.71 19.94
CA THR A 327 -1.42 9.86 20.57
C THR A 327 -1.14 8.38 20.36
N MET A 328 -0.78 7.96 19.13
CA MET A 328 -0.39 6.56 18.88
C MET A 328 0.86 6.16 19.69
N ALA A 329 1.86 7.03 19.75
CA ALA A 329 3.07 6.76 20.54
C ALA A 329 2.72 6.59 22.01
N LYS A 330 1.92 7.51 22.57
CA LYS A 330 1.47 7.47 23.95
C LYS A 330 0.69 6.18 24.26
N GLU A 331 -0.31 5.81 23.46
CA GLU A 331 -1.06 4.56 23.66
C GLU A 331 -0.16 3.32 23.65
N ALA A 332 0.86 3.31 22.78
CA ALA A 332 1.79 2.19 22.68
C ALA A 332 2.80 2.16 23.84
N GLU A 333 3.27 3.31 24.33
CA GLU A 333 4.11 3.41 25.53
C GLU A 333 3.33 3.03 26.80
N GLU A 334 2.07 3.44 26.93
CA GLU A 334 1.19 3.10 28.06
C GLU A 334 0.91 1.58 28.15
N ALA A 335 1.00 0.87 27.03
CA ALA A 335 0.95 -0.60 27.02
C ALA A 335 2.23 -1.27 27.55
N GLY A 336 3.26 -0.49 27.92
CA GLY A 336 4.48 -0.92 28.61
C GLY A 336 5.47 -1.70 27.74
N ARG A 337 5.26 -1.72 26.42
CA ARG A 337 6.03 -2.55 25.47
C ARG A 337 6.65 -1.79 24.31
N LEU A 338 6.42 -0.47 24.25
CA LEU A 338 7.15 0.42 23.34
C LEU A 338 8.18 1.21 24.14
N HIS A 339 9.44 1.17 23.70
CA HIS A 339 10.52 1.97 24.24
C HIS A 339 11.03 2.94 23.18
N ILE A 340 10.84 4.24 23.39
CA ILE A 340 11.21 5.29 22.44
C ILE A 340 12.55 5.92 22.83
N TYR A 341 13.51 5.89 21.90
CA TYR A 341 14.85 6.45 22.05
C TYR A 341 15.05 7.61 21.07
N MET A 342 14.84 8.82 21.57
CA MET A 342 15.05 10.06 20.83
C MET A 342 16.53 10.43 20.77
N LEU A 343 16.93 11.26 19.79
CA LEU A 343 18.32 11.65 19.53
C LEU A 343 19.28 10.47 19.26
N HIS A 344 18.78 9.31 18.83
CA HIS A 344 19.59 8.14 18.47
C HIS A 344 19.54 7.91 16.96
N GLU A 345 20.68 8.11 16.29
CA GLU A 345 20.84 7.87 14.86
C GLU A 345 21.48 6.50 14.63
N VAL A 346 20.78 5.62 13.92
CA VAL A 346 21.37 4.35 13.44
C VAL A 346 22.37 4.66 12.32
N THR A 347 23.61 4.23 12.51
CA THR A 347 24.72 4.54 11.59
C THR A 347 25.16 3.35 10.75
N SER A 348 24.98 2.12 11.25
CA SER A 348 25.25 0.90 10.50
C SER A 348 24.48 -0.30 11.08
N LEU A 349 24.39 -1.36 10.28
CA LEU A 349 23.78 -2.63 10.60
C LEU A 349 24.79 -3.74 10.33
N ARG A 350 24.74 -4.81 11.12
CA ARG A 350 25.49 -6.05 10.88
C ARG A 350 24.66 -7.27 11.30
N ARG A 351 24.95 -8.43 10.73
CA ARG A 351 24.33 -9.69 11.17
C ARG A 351 24.91 -10.10 12.53
N ALA A 352 24.04 -10.48 13.47
CA ALA A 352 24.43 -10.95 14.80
C ALA A 352 23.71 -12.26 15.11
N GLY A 353 24.37 -13.40 14.84
CA GLY A 353 23.73 -14.71 14.95
C GLY A 353 22.51 -14.84 14.02
N SER A 354 21.34 -15.09 14.59
CA SER A 354 20.05 -15.12 13.88
C SER A 354 19.37 -13.75 13.76
N GLY A 355 19.88 -12.72 14.44
CA GLY A 355 19.32 -11.37 14.46
C GLY A 355 20.20 -10.34 13.74
N ILE A 356 19.95 -9.06 14.06
CA ILE A 356 20.61 -7.90 13.49
C ILE A 356 21.12 -7.03 14.64
N SER A 357 22.37 -6.61 14.56
CA SER A 357 22.96 -5.61 15.45
C SER A 357 22.95 -4.26 14.77
N LEU A 358 22.48 -3.23 15.47
CA LEU A 358 22.43 -1.84 15.05
C LEU A 358 23.49 -1.06 15.82
N ALA A 359 24.38 -0.38 15.11
CA ALA A 359 25.25 0.64 15.70
C ALA A 359 24.52 1.99 15.67
N MET A 360 24.56 2.70 16.78
CA MET A 360 23.83 3.95 16.96
C MET A 360 24.68 5.02 17.62
N LYS A 361 24.58 6.24 17.09
CA LYS A 361 25.12 7.44 17.72
C LYS A 361 24.01 8.15 18.50
N GLY A 362 24.17 8.26 19.81
CA GLY A 362 23.25 8.97 20.70
C GLY A 362 23.94 10.04 21.56
N PRO A 363 23.19 10.70 22.47
CA PRO A 363 23.75 11.68 23.40
C PRO A 363 24.86 11.12 24.31
N ASP A 364 24.78 9.83 24.65
CA ASP A 364 25.74 9.14 25.51
C ASP A 364 26.92 8.53 24.71
N GLY A 365 27.05 8.85 23.43
CA GLY A 365 28.06 8.30 22.53
C GLY A 365 27.55 7.16 21.67
N GLN A 366 28.47 6.27 21.28
CA GLN A 366 28.15 5.12 20.43
C GLN A 366 27.59 3.97 21.28
N LYS A 367 26.50 3.36 20.80
CA LYS A 367 25.85 2.19 21.41
C LYS A 367 25.56 1.15 20.35
N GLU A 368 25.50 -0.09 20.76
CA GLU A 368 25.07 -1.21 19.93
C GLU A 368 23.86 -1.89 20.57
N VAL A 369 22.88 -2.24 19.74
CA VAL A 369 21.67 -2.96 20.16
C VAL A 369 21.45 -4.12 19.21
N GLU A 370 21.16 -5.29 19.75
CA GLU A 370 20.76 -6.47 18.99
C GLU A 370 19.24 -6.60 18.97
N ALA A 371 18.67 -7.01 17.84
CA ALA A 371 17.25 -7.23 17.67
C ALA A 371 17.01 -8.45 16.77
N ASP A 372 15.91 -9.17 17.02
CA ASP A 372 15.54 -10.34 16.21
C ASP A 372 15.10 -9.95 14.79
N ALA A 373 14.46 -8.79 14.69
CA ALA A 373 14.07 -8.18 13.43
C ALA A 373 14.33 -6.68 13.49
N VAL A 374 14.70 -6.13 12.33
CA VAL A 374 14.81 -4.69 12.07
C VAL A 374 14.05 -4.42 10.80
N LEU A 375 13.28 -3.35 10.79
CA LEU A 375 12.60 -2.87 9.60
C LEU A 375 13.02 -1.34 9.63
N LEU A 376 13.23 -0.67 8.46
CA LEU A 376 13.81 0.71 8.32
C LEU A 376 12.86 1.78 7.66
N ASN A 377 12.33 2.77 8.40
CA ASN A 377 11.54 3.93 7.88
C ASN A 377 12.49 5.07 8.02
N VAL A 378 13.21 5.21 6.95
CA VAL A 378 13.95 6.40 6.72
C VAL A 378 13.66 6.77 5.28
N PRO A 379 13.63 8.07 4.95
CA PRO A 379 13.55 8.46 3.56
C PRO A 379 14.67 7.78 2.76
N GLN A 380 14.42 7.59 1.47
CA GLN A 380 15.29 6.90 0.52
C GLN A 380 16.78 7.28 0.66
N LEU A 381 17.11 8.58 0.70
CA LEU A 381 18.51 9.01 0.77
C LEU A 381 19.20 8.60 2.10
N PRO A 382 18.64 8.89 3.29
CA PRO A 382 19.13 8.31 4.54
C PRO A 382 19.20 6.78 4.54
N LEU A 383 18.24 6.08 3.92
CA LEU A 383 18.26 4.62 3.78
C LEU A 383 19.49 4.17 2.99
N LEU A 384 19.70 4.74 1.80
CA LEU A 384 20.84 4.42 0.94
C LEU A 384 22.18 4.67 1.64
N ARG A 385 22.29 5.73 2.45
CA ARG A 385 23.49 6.00 3.26
C ARG A 385 23.71 4.93 4.34
N LEU A 386 22.65 4.54 5.04
CA LEU A 386 22.72 3.49 6.05
C LEU A 386 23.12 2.15 5.42
N LEU A 387 22.49 1.77 4.30
CA LEU A 387 22.86 0.57 3.56
C LEU A 387 24.32 0.67 3.09
N SER A 388 24.76 1.78 2.49
CA SER A 388 26.17 1.92 2.11
C SER A 388 27.16 1.75 3.28
N ALA A 389 26.76 2.07 4.51
CA ALA A 389 27.56 1.91 5.71
C ALA A 389 27.46 0.52 6.38
N SER A 390 26.59 -0.37 5.87
CA SER A 390 26.25 -1.66 6.49
C SER A 390 26.74 -2.86 5.68
N ALA A 391 27.93 -2.76 5.08
CA ALA A 391 28.46 -3.70 4.10
C ALA A 391 28.47 -5.18 4.55
N GLU A 392 28.42 -5.46 5.85
CA GLU A 392 28.43 -6.82 6.41
C GLU A 392 27.07 -7.55 6.31
N VAL A 393 26.06 -6.95 5.68
CA VAL A 393 24.73 -7.56 5.47
C VAL A 393 24.52 -7.98 4.00
N ASP A 394 25.55 -8.57 3.38
CA ASP A 394 25.69 -8.81 1.93
C ASP A 394 24.45 -9.40 1.22
N ASP A 395 23.71 -10.33 1.83
CA ASP A 395 22.54 -10.99 1.21
C ASP A 395 21.33 -10.04 0.98
N ILE A 396 21.29 -8.89 1.66
CA ILE A 396 20.15 -7.96 1.69
C ILE A 396 20.46 -6.67 0.91
N MET A 397 21.73 -6.48 0.52
CA MET A 397 22.32 -5.14 0.40
C MET A 397 22.68 -4.69 -1.00
N THR A 398 22.39 -5.47 -2.04
CA THR A 398 22.33 -4.90 -3.40
C THR A 398 21.02 -4.10 -3.46
N PRO A 399 21.06 -2.76 -3.36
CA PRO A 399 19.84 -1.99 -3.33
C PRO A 399 19.16 -2.21 -4.68
N ARG A 400 17.94 -2.72 -4.65
CA ARG A 400 17.16 -2.92 -5.86
C ARG A 400 17.07 -1.59 -6.61
N GLU A 401 17.04 -1.66 -7.95
CA GLU A 401 16.96 -0.47 -8.81
C GLU A 401 15.73 0.40 -8.47
N ASP A 402 14.66 -0.21 -7.97
CA ASP A 402 13.46 0.46 -7.49
C ASP A 402 13.73 1.43 -6.32
N LEU A 403 14.74 1.17 -5.49
CA LEU A 403 15.12 2.05 -4.39
C LEU A 403 15.75 3.35 -4.90
N PHE A 404 16.23 3.41 -6.14
CA PHE A 404 16.75 4.63 -6.74
C PHE A 404 15.69 5.41 -7.54
N ALA A 405 14.53 4.81 -7.80
CA ALA A 405 13.48 5.42 -8.61
C ALA A 405 12.80 6.66 -7.96
N PRO A 406 12.52 6.70 -6.64
CA PRO A 406 11.94 7.89 -6.03
C PRO A 406 12.82 9.13 -6.18
N ARG A 407 12.18 10.28 -6.41
CA ARG A 407 12.84 11.60 -6.38
C ARG A 407 12.32 12.41 -5.19
N SER A 408 13.19 13.25 -4.65
CA SER A 408 12.82 14.26 -3.65
C SER A 408 12.79 15.63 -4.29
N TYR A 409 11.81 16.44 -3.91
CA TYR A 409 11.78 17.87 -4.19
C TYR A 409 11.70 18.61 -2.86
N ALA A 410 12.24 19.83 -2.82
CA ALA A 410 12.19 20.68 -1.65
C ALA A 410 10.81 21.35 -1.55
N ILE A 411 10.34 21.53 -0.32
CA ILE A 411 9.14 22.31 0.00
C ILE A 411 9.51 23.29 1.10
N LEU A 412 9.15 24.55 0.92
CA LEU A 412 9.28 25.63 1.89
C LEU A 412 7.89 26.09 2.31
N LYS A 413 7.74 26.23 3.63
CA LYS A 413 6.62 26.93 4.25
C LYS A 413 7.16 28.04 5.13
N LEU A 414 6.71 29.26 4.92
CA LEU A 414 7.03 30.39 5.80
C LEU A 414 5.75 30.94 6.43
N TYR A 415 5.77 31.05 7.75
CA TYR A 415 4.67 31.64 8.51
C TYR A 415 5.16 32.92 9.19
N VAL A 416 4.38 33.99 9.09
CA VAL A 416 4.69 35.30 9.69
C VAL A 416 3.65 35.61 10.76
N TYR A 417 4.12 35.95 11.96
CA TYR A 417 3.25 36.35 13.07
C TYR A 417 2.85 37.82 12.94
N TYR A 418 1.58 38.11 13.23
CA TYR A 418 1.05 39.45 13.34
C TYR A 418 0.25 39.59 14.63
N GLU A 419 0.59 40.61 15.43
CA GLU A 419 -0.18 41.01 16.61
C GLU A 419 -1.57 41.53 16.20
N ASP A 420 -1.60 42.32 15.12
CA ASP A 420 -2.80 42.74 14.42
C ASP A 420 -2.93 41.92 13.14
N ALA A 421 -3.71 40.83 13.18
CA ALA A 421 -4.00 39.98 12.04
C ALA A 421 -4.91 40.73 11.05
N TRP A 422 -4.33 41.70 10.35
CA TRP A 422 -5.01 42.68 9.51
C TRP A 422 -5.94 42.06 8.46
N TRP A 423 -5.62 40.87 7.96
CA TRP A 423 -6.46 40.14 7.01
C TRP A 423 -7.78 39.70 7.65
N ARG A 424 -7.79 39.38 8.94
CA ARG A 424 -9.02 39.11 9.71
C ARG A 424 -9.68 40.43 10.12
N ASN A 425 -8.92 41.33 10.74
CA ASN A 425 -9.47 42.49 11.45
C ASN A 425 -10.06 43.55 10.50
N TYR A 426 -9.42 43.79 9.35
CA TYR A 426 -9.85 44.84 8.41
C TYR A 426 -10.47 44.30 7.13
N LEU A 427 -10.01 43.15 6.66
CA LEU A 427 -10.46 42.59 5.38
C LEU A 427 -11.51 41.49 5.54
N ASN A 428 -11.72 40.98 6.76
CA ASN A 428 -12.61 39.85 7.04
C ASN A 428 -12.31 38.61 6.17
N LEU A 429 -11.04 38.42 5.79
CA LEU A 429 -10.59 37.32 4.95
C LEU A 429 -10.33 36.10 5.82
N THR A 430 -11.15 35.08 5.57
CA THR A 430 -11.15 33.85 6.36
C THR A 430 -10.73 32.62 5.58
N ALA A 431 -10.74 32.73 4.25
CA ALA A 431 -10.09 31.85 3.29
C ALA A 431 -9.67 32.68 2.05
N GLY A 432 -9.14 32.01 1.02
CA GLY A 432 -8.56 32.63 -0.17
C GLY A 432 -7.04 32.49 -0.24
N GLN A 433 -6.55 32.29 -1.45
CA GLN A 433 -5.12 32.32 -1.77
C GLN A 433 -4.73 33.75 -2.12
N PHE A 434 -3.48 34.10 -1.89
CA PHE A 434 -2.89 35.32 -2.42
C PHE A 434 -1.56 34.98 -3.08
N SER A 435 -1.26 35.66 -4.17
CA SER A 435 0.00 35.57 -4.88
C SER A 435 0.32 36.92 -5.49
N ASN A 436 1.58 37.35 -5.42
CA ASN A 436 2.08 38.49 -6.17
C ASN A 436 2.66 38.10 -7.55
N MET A 437 2.59 36.82 -7.94
CA MET A 437 3.10 36.29 -9.21
C MET A 437 2.03 36.13 -10.31
N GLY A 438 0.76 36.41 -10.00
CA GLY A 438 -0.36 36.12 -10.92
C GLY A 438 -0.65 34.61 -11.05
N ASP A 439 -1.30 34.20 -12.13
CA ASP A 439 -1.83 32.84 -12.32
C ASP A 439 -0.76 31.77 -12.68
N ASP A 440 0.47 32.18 -13.01
CA ASP A 440 1.55 31.31 -13.54
C ASP A 440 2.50 30.72 -12.47
N TRP A 441 2.03 30.65 -11.22
CA TRP A 441 2.82 30.31 -10.02
C TRP A 441 3.58 28.97 -10.08
N TRP A 442 3.05 27.95 -10.78
CA TRP A 442 3.72 26.64 -10.91
C TRP A 442 4.96 26.67 -11.82
N ASN A 443 5.02 27.62 -12.76
CA ASN A 443 6.09 27.70 -13.77
C ASN A 443 7.09 28.83 -13.51
N ALA A 444 6.82 29.68 -12.52
CA ALA A 444 7.67 30.82 -12.26
C ALA A 444 8.99 30.36 -11.58
N PRO A 445 10.16 30.67 -12.16
CA PRO A 445 11.43 30.38 -11.50
C PRO A 445 11.45 31.11 -10.15
N TYR A 446 11.95 30.44 -9.10
CA TYR A 446 12.19 31.06 -7.78
C TYR A 446 13.21 32.21 -7.93
N GLN A 447 12.73 33.39 -8.30
CA GLN A 447 13.52 34.62 -8.36
C GLN A 447 13.39 35.34 -7.02
N PHE A 448 14.51 35.84 -6.49
CA PHE A 448 14.48 36.68 -5.30
C PHE A 448 14.01 38.11 -5.66
N PRO A 449 13.19 38.76 -4.81
CA PRO A 449 12.68 38.26 -3.54
C PRO A 449 11.63 37.15 -3.75
N LEU A 450 11.65 36.13 -2.88
CA LEU A 450 10.69 35.02 -2.94
C LEU A 450 9.25 35.59 -3.04
N PRO A 451 8.41 35.01 -3.90
CA PRO A 451 7.04 35.48 -4.06
C PRO A 451 6.28 35.37 -2.75
N LEU A 452 5.46 36.40 -2.48
CA LEU A 452 4.49 36.37 -1.39
C LEU A 452 3.31 35.54 -1.91
N GLU A 453 3.29 34.27 -1.52
CA GLU A 453 2.29 33.30 -1.95
C GLU A 453 1.83 32.47 -0.77
N GLY A 454 0.54 32.49 -0.48
CA GLY A 454 0.03 31.74 0.65
C GLY A 454 -1.47 31.73 0.76
N ARG A 455 -1.93 31.32 1.93
CA ARG A 455 -3.34 31.05 2.22
C ARG A 455 -3.75 31.72 3.51
N TYR A 456 -4.89 32.41 3.49
CA TYR A 456 -5.42 33.12 4.67
C TYR A 456 -5.88 32.18 5.81
N TRP A 457 -5.96 30.87 5.56
CA TRP A 457 -6.50 29.88 6.48
C TRP A 457 -5.50 28.81 6.95
N ASP A 458 -4.24 28.85 6.46
CA ASP A 458 -3.18 27.89 6.82
C ASP A 458 -2.52 28.21 8.15
N GLY A 459 -2.33 29.49 8.43
CA GLY A 459 -1.81 29.94 9.71
C GLY A 459 -2.88 29.97 10.79
N ASP A 460 -2.53 29.52 11.99
CA ASP A 460 -3.42 29.56 13.14
C ASP A 460 -3.53 30.98 13.70
N PHE A 461 -4.71 31.34 14.20
CA PHE A 461 -5.01 32.67 14.73
C PHE A 461 -5.96 32.57 15.92
N ARG A 462 -5.99 33.61 16.75
CA ARG A 462 -6.88 33.75 17.91
C ARG A 462 -7.50 35.12 17.89
N CYS A 463 -8.77 35.20 18.22
CA CYS A 463 -9.49 36.45 18.35
C CYS A 463 -9.99 36.62 19.78
N ASP A 464 -10.14 37.86 20.21
CA ASP A 464 -10.85 38.19 21.43
C ASP A 464 -12.32 37.73 21.36
N SER A 465 -13.01 37.72 22.51
CA SER A 465 -14.38 37.19 22.62
C SER A 465 -15.39 37.87 21.71
N ASP A 466 -15.13 39.11 21.27
CA ASP A 466 -15.99 39.85 20.34
C ASP A 466 -15.65 39.59 18.87
N GLY A 467 -14.59 38.81 18.59
CA GLY A 467 -14.12 38.46 17.26
C GLY A 467 -13.46 39.61 16.49
N ARG A 468 -13.22 40.76 17.11
CA ARG A 468 -12.76 41.98 16.41
C ARG A 468 -11.26 42.17 16.41
N ASN A 469 -10.58 41.69 17.45
CA ASN A 469 -9.13 41.77 17.55
C ASN A 469 -8.56 40.36 17.43
N CYS A 470 -8.05 40.04 16.26
CA CYS A 470 -7.36 38.80 15.99
C CYS A 470 -5.84 39.01 15.91
N ARG A 471 -5.08 38.04 16.39
CA ARG A 471 -3.64 37.85 16.22
C ARG A 471 -3.39 36.48 15.60
N GLY A 472 -2.27 36.28 14.91
CA GLY A 472 -1.99 34.96 14.38
C GLY A 472 -0.85 34.88 13.39
N PHE A 473 -0.67 33.68 12.87
CA PHE A 473 0.24 33.42 11.76
C PHE A 473 -0.50 33.54 10.43
N LEU A 474 0.19 34.06 9.43
CA LEU A 474 -0.18 33.96 8.03
C LEU A 474 0.87 33.10 7.32
N GLU A 475 0.45 32.08 6.58
CA GLU A 475 1.38 31.41 5.65
C GLU A 475 1.69 32.39 4.54
N ALA A 476 2.90 32.94 4.53
CA ALA A 476 3.35 33.95 3.59
C ALA A 476 4.06 33.36 2.36
N ILE A 477 4.59 32.14 2.50
CA ILE A 477 5.22 31.40 1.41
C ILE A 477 4.80 29.93 1.53
N TYR A 478 4.22 29.39 0.47
CA TYR A 478 4.05 27.97 0.24
C TYR A 478 4.60 27.63 -1.15
N GLY A 479 5.77 27.02 -1.21
CA GLY A 479 6.41 26.69 -2.48
C GLY A 479 7.15 25.36 -2.43
N GLY A 480 7.20 24.64 -3.55
CA GLY A 480 8.14 23.55 -3.75
C GLY A 480 8.75 23.55 -5.15
N GLY A 481 9.93 22.93 -5.30
CA GLY A 481 10.61 22.83 -6.59
C GLY A 481 11.97 22.15 -6.50
N ASP A 482 12.49 21.72 -7.65
CA ASP A 482 13.79 21.06 -7.77
C ASP A 482 14.98 22.02 -7.50
N THR A 483 14.76 23.34 -7.60
CA THR A 483 15.79 24.38 -7.62
C THR A 483 16.08 25.07 -6.28
N ILE A 484 15.36 24.75 -5.20
CA ILE A 484 15.57 25.40 -3.88
C ILE A 484 16.93 25.01 -3.26
N ILE A 485 17.62 23.98 -3.78
CA ILE A 485 18.85 23.43 -3.16
C ILE A 485 20.14 24.10 -3.67
N ASP A 486 20.10 24.94 -4.70
CA ASP A 486 21.29 25.59 -5.27
C ASP A 486 21.56 27.03 -4.77
N ALA A 487 20.85 27.50 -3.73
CA ALA A 487 21.01 28.84 -3.14
C ALA A 487 21.77 28.83 -1.80
#